data_AF-A0A963FD79-F1
#
_entry.id   AF-A0A963FD79-F1
#
_cell.length_a   1.000
_cell.length_b   1.000
_cell.length_c   1.000
_cell.angle_alpha   90.00
_cell.angle_beta   90.00
_cell.angle_gamma   90.00
#
_symmetry.space_group_name_H-M   'P 1'
#
loop_
_entity.id
_entity.type
_entity.pdbx_description
1 polymer ?
#
loop_
_entity_poly.entity_id
_entity_poly.type
_entity_poly.pdbx_seq_one_letter_code
_entity_poly.pdbx_strand_id
1 'polypeptide(L)'
;MPTRNVVLTDQQAELVEKMVESGRYQNASEVLRDGLRLLQRRELEEAAKLEALRGALDEAEAAIAAGDIHDYGPAMFDDIDEEENTISARDPQV
;
A
#
# COMPACT_ATOMS: atom_id res chain seq x y z
N MET A 1 -19.07 -13.54 -22.57
CA MET A 1 -18.33 -12.28 -22.32
C MET A 1 -18.15 -11.55 -23.66
N PRO A 2 -18.21 -10.21 -23.70
CA PRO A 2 -17.91 -9.46 -24.91
C PRO A 2 -16.44 -9.66 -25.32
N THR A 3 -16.19 -9.83 -26.62
CA THR A 3 -14.85 -9.93 -27.19
C THR A 3 -14.40 -8.58 -27.72
N ARG A 4 -13.09 -8.29 -27.60
CA ARG A 4 -12.45 -7.09 -28.13
C ARG A 4 -11.09 -7.50 -28.70
N ASN A 5 -10.79 -7.00 -29.89
CA ASN A 5 -9.47 -7.17 -30.49
C ASN A 5 -8.53 -6.11 -29.91
N VAL A 6 -7.33 -6.54 -29.54
CA VAL A 6 -6.26 -5.67 -29.03
C VAL A 6 -5.02 -5.93 -29.86
N VAL A 7 -4.28 -4.86 -30.16
CA VAL A 7 -2.98 -4.96 -30.82
C VAL A 7 -1.92 -4.96 -29.74
N LEU A 8 -1.06 -5.98 -29.75
CA LEU A 8 0.05 -6.10 -28.83
C LEU A 8 1.35 -5.72 -29.54
N THR A 9 2.30 -5.18 -28.79
CA THR A 9 3.69 -5.09 -29.26
C THR A 9 4.32 -6.49 -29.29
N ASP A 10 5.39 -6.66 -30.06
CA ASP A 10 6.10 -7.94 -30.17
C ASP A 10 6.52 -8.49 -28.79
N GLN A 11 7.02 -7.61 -27.92
CA GLN A 11 7.42 -7.97 -26.55
C GLN A 11 6.23 -8.45 -25.70
N GLN A 12 5.07 -7.81 -25.84
CA GLN A 12 3.86 -8.20 -25.09
C GLN A 12 3.33 -9.54 -25.59
N ALA A 13 3.35 -9.77 -26.91
CA ALA A 13 2.96 -11.04 -27.50
C ALA A 13 3.86 -12.18 -27.01
N GLU A 14 5.18 -12.01 -27.04
CA GLU A 14 6.16 -12.99 -26.56
C GLU A 14 5.96 -13.32 -25.07
N LEU A 15 5.67 -12.31 -24.24
CA LEU A 15 5.37 -12.51 -22.83
C LEU A 15 4.09 -13.35 -22.64
N VAL A 16 3.02 -13.03 -23.37
CA VAL A 16 1.75 -13.75 -23.30
C VAL A 16 1.94 -15.20 -23.75
N GLU A 17 2.68 -15.42 -24.83
CA GLU A 17 2.99 -16.74 -25.36
C GLU A 17 3.75 -17.58 -24.33
N LYS A 18 4.85 -17.08 -23.75
CA LYS A 18 5.60 -17.76 -22.68
C LYS A 18 4.72 -18.15 -21.50
N MET A 19 3.79 -17.29 -21.11
CA MET A 19 2.88 -17.54 -19.98
C MET A 19 1.86 -18.64 -20.29
N VAL A 20 1.40 -18.75 -21.53
CA VAL A 20 0.53 -19.84 -21.99
C VAL A 20 1.33 -21.14 -22.16
N GLU A 21 2.50 -21.09 -22.79
CA GLU A 21 3.38 -22.25 -23.01
C GLU A 21 3.84 -22.90 -21.70
N SER A 22 4.06 -22.08 -20.66
CA SER A 22 4.39 -22.59 -19.32
C SER A 22 3.26 -23.40 -18.67
N GLY A 23 2.06 -23.38 -19.25
CA GLY A 23 0.85 -24.01 -18.70
C GLY A 23 0.20 -23.22 -17.56
N ARG A 24 0.75 -22.07 -17.18
CA ARG A 24 0.18 -21.20 -16.12
C ARG A 24 -1.19 -20.64 -16.50
N TYR A 25 -1.42 -20.42 -17.80
CA TYR A 25 -2.69 -19.95 -18.33
C TYR A 25 -3.10 -20.80 -19.55
N GLN A 26 -4.40 -21.03 -19.73
CA GLN A 26 -4.89 -21.83 -20.86
C GLN A 26 -4.83 -21.06 -22.19
N ASN A 27 -4.93 -19.73 -22.15
CA ASN A 27 -5.00 -18.89 -23.33
C ASN A 27 -4.64 -17.42 -23.01
N ALA A 28 -4.36 -16.66 -24.07
CA ALA A 28 -4.04 -15.23 -23.98
C ALA A 28 -5.14 -14.40 -23.30
N SER A 29 -6.41 -14.76 -23.47
CA SER A 29 -7.51 -14.01 -22.87
C SER A 29 -7.51 -14.13 -21.34
N GLU A 30 -7.04 -15.23 -20.77
CA GLU A 30 -6.86 -15.36 -19.32
C GLU A 30 -5.72 -14.49 -18.80
N VAL A 31 -4.58 -14.51 -19.50
CA VAL A 31 -3.42 -13.66 -19.17
C VAL A 31 -3.83 -12.19 -19.15
N LEU A 32 -4.52 -11.73 -20.20
CA LEU A 32 -4.96 -10.34 -20.31
C LEU A 32 -5.98 -9.97 -19.23
N ARG A 33 -6.95 -10.85 -18.92
CA ARG A 33 -7.91 -10.60 -17.84
C ARG A 33 -7.21 -10.50 -16.49
N ASP A 34 -6.21 -11.35 -16.24
CA ASP A 34 -5.44 -11.30 -14.99
C ASP A 34 -4.58 -10.04 -14.89
N GLY A 35 -3.96 -9.64 -15.99
CA GLY A 35 -3.27 -8.35 -16.09
C GLY A 35 -4.20 -7.16 -15.81
N LEU A 36 -5.44 -7.18 -16.31
CA LEU A 36 -6.43 -6.15 -16.03
C LEU A 36 -6.86 -6.13 -14.55
N ARG A 37 -7.02 -7.30 -13.92
CA ARG A 37 -7.30 -7.36 -12.47
C ARG A 37 -6.15 -6.79 -11.64
N LEU A 38 -4.91 -7.05 -12.05
CA LEU A 38 -3.73 -6.49 -11.38
C LEU A 38 -3.71 -4.96 -11.49
N LEU A 39 -4.02 -4.42 -12.69
CA LEU A 39 -4.13 -2.97 -12.89
C LEU A 39 -5.22 -2.35 -12.01
N GLN A 40 -6.42 -2.95 -11.99
CA GLN A 40 -7.53 -2.48 -11.15
C GLN A 40 -7.18 -2.48 -9.66
N ARG A 41 -6.52 -3.54 -9.18
CA ARG A 41 -6.05 -3.61 -7.79
C ARG A 41 -5.10 -2.47 -7.46
N ARG A 42 -4.13 -2.21 -8.34
CA ARG A 42 -3.17 -1.13 -8.17
C ARG A 42 -3.87 0.24 -8.11
N GLU A 43 -4.84 0.49 -8.99
CA GLU A 43 -5.62 1.74 -8.96
C GLU A 43 -6.38 1.91 -7.63
N LEU A 44 -6.98 0.84 -7.11
CA LEU A 44 -7.66 0.86 -5.81
C LEU A 44 -6.68 1.10 -4.64
N GLU A 45 -5.52 0.45 -4.67
CA GLU A 45 -4.47 0.63 -3.65
C GLU A 45 -3.92 2.07 -3.67
N GLU A 46 -3.69 2.65 -4.86
CA GLU A 46 -3.27 4.05 -5.01
C GLU A 46 -4.32 5.02 -4.47
N ALA A 47 -5.60 4.80 -4.79
CA ALA A 47 -6.70 5.62 -4.28
C ALA A 47 -6.82 5.55 -2.75
N ALA A 48 -6.74 4.34 -2.17
CA ALA A 48 -6.80 4.14 -0.73
C ALA A 48 -5.62 4.81 -0.01
N LYS A 49 -4.41 4.74 -0.59
CA LYS A 49 -3.23 5.42 -0.05
C LYS A 49 -3.40 6.94 -0.04
N LEU A 50 -3.94 7.50 -1.11
CA LEU A 50 -4.19 8.94 -1.19
C LEU A 50 -5.21 9.38 -0.15
N GLU A 51 -6.26 8.59 0.07
CA GLU A 51 -7.28 8.88 1.06
C GLU A 51 -6.72 8.80 2.49
N ALA A 52 -5.90 7.80 2.79
CA ALA A 52 -5.23 7.69 4.09
C ALA A 52 -4.31 8.89 4.36
N LEU A 53 -3.58 9.38 3.35
CA LEU A 53 -2.73 10.57 3.48
C LEU A 53 -3.55 11.84 3.73
N ARG A 54 -4.72 11.99 3.09
CA ARG A 54 -5.62 13.11 3.34
C ARG A 54 -6.18 13.07 4.76
N GLY A 55 -6.66 11.91 5.20
CA GLY A 55 -7.14 11.74 6.57
C GLY A 55 -6.07 12.07 7.62
N ALA A 56 -4.83 11.61 7.41
CA ALA A 56 -3.71 11.95 8.29
C ALA A 56 -3.40 13.45 8.33
N LEU A 57 -3.58 14.17 7.20
CA LEU A 57 -3.42 15.62 7.16
C LEU A 57 -4.54 16.31 7.93
N ASP A 58 -5.80 15.90 7.73
CA ASP A 58 -6.95 16.45 8.44
C ASP A 58 -6.82 16.25 9.97
N GLU A 59 -6.35 15.07 10.39
CA GLU A 59 -6.04 14.77 11.80
C GLU A 59 -4.92 15.69 12.33
N ALA A 60 -3.85 15.88 11.56
CA ALA A 60 -2.74 16.76 11.94
C ALA A 60 -3.18 18.24 12.03
N GLU A 61 -3.99 18.72 11.09
CA GLU A 61 -4.55 20.08 11.13
C GLU A 61 -5.45 20.29 12.36
N ALA A 62 -6.26 19.28 12.72
CA ALA A 62 -7.08 19.31 13.92
C ALA A 62 -6.23 19.32 15.21
N ALA A 63 -5.16 18.51 15.26
CA ALA A 63 -4.22 18.49 16.39
C ALA A 63 -3.54 19.85 16.57
N ILE A 64 -3.07 20.45 15.47
CA ILE A 64 -2.49 21.81 15.47
C ILE A 64 -3.50 22.84 16.00
N ALA A 65 -4.75 22.80 15.52
CA ALA A 65 -5.80 23.72 15.98
C ALA A 65 -6.15 23.53 17.47
N ALA A 66 -6.05 22.30 17.98
CA ALA A 66 -6.22 21.98 19.40
C ALA A 66 -5.01 22.34 20.26
N GLY A 67 -3.88 22.73 19.65
CA GLY A 67 -2.62 22.98 20.35
C GLY A 67 -1.88 21.70 20.77
N ASP A 68 -2.30 20.53 20.27
CA ASP A 68 -1.64 19.24 20.47
C ASP A 68 -0.49 19.10 19.47
N ILE A 69 0.61 19.81 19.76
CA ILE A 69 1.79 19.89 18.91
C ILE A 69 3.00 19.51 19.76
N HIS A 70 3.77 18.54 19.27
CA HIS A 70 5.01 18.12 19.90
C HIS A 70 6.19 18.77 19.16
N ASP A 71 7.05 19.48 19.90
CA ASP A 71 8.28 20.06 19.36
C ASP A 71 9.40 19.00 19.36
N TYR A 72 9.77 18.53 18.16
CA TYR A 72 10.83 17.55 17.98
C TYR A 72 12.18 18.28 17.80
N GLY A 73 12.78 18.69 18.93
CA GLY A 73 14.10 19.33 18.99
C GLY A 73 15.25 18.37 19.37
N PRO A 74 16.52 18.81 19.28
CA PRO A 74 17.68 17.98 19.65
C PRO A 74 17.65 17.46 21.09
N ALA A 75 16.98 18.19 22.00
CA ALA A 75 16.82 17.81 23.40
C ALA A 75 15.77 16.70 23.63
N MET A 76 15.00 16.32 22.61
CA MET A 76 13.99 15.27 22.75
C MET A 76 14.59 13.90 23.08
N PHE A 77 15.83 13.67 22.68
CA PHE A 77 16.55 12.44 23.00
C PHE A 77 17.20 12.47 24.39
N ASP A 78 17.23 13.63 25.07
CA ASP A 78 17.83 13.75 26.40
C ASP A 78 16.96 13.10 27.50
N ASP A 79 15.65 12.92 27.24
CA ASP A 79 14.68 12.36 28.19
C ASP A 79 14.32 10.87 27.90
N ILE A 80 14.92 10.25 26.88
CA ILE A 80 14.57 8.86 26.48
C ILE A 80 15.09 7.81 27.47
N ASP A 81 16.01 8.17 28.38
CA ASP A 81 16.52 7.28 29.42
C ASP A 81 15.50 7.01 30.55
N GLU A 82 14.38 7.74 30.65
CA GLU A 82 13.39 7.58 31.75
C GLU A 82 12.10 6.80 31.38
N GLU A 83 11.71 6.69 30.11
CA GLU A 83 10.41 6.06 29.73
C GLU A 83 10.43 4.53 29.60
N GLU A 84 11.59 3.87 29.58
CA GLU A 84 11.64 2.39 29.48
C GLU A 84 11.10 1.69 30.75
N ASN A 85 11.03 2.39 31.89
CA ASN A 85 10.63 1.82 33.18
C ASN A 85 9.10 1.72 33.40
N THR A 86 8.28 2.30 32.52
CA THR A 86 6.81 2.36 32.71
C THR A 86 6.03 1.33 31.90
N ILE A 87 6.67 0.63 30.94
CA ILE A 87 6.02 -0.44 30.15
C ILE A 87 6.28 -1.82 30.77
N SER A 88 7.40 -2.03 31.46
CA SER A 88 7.72 -3.33 32.09
C SER A 88 6.96 -3.61 33.41
N ALA A 89 6.22 -2.66 33.98
CA ALA A 89 5.58 -2.80 35.29
C ALA A 89 4.07 -3.15 35.25
N ARG A 90 3.49 -3.36 34.06
CA ARG A 90 2.07 -3.78 33.89
C ARG A 90 1.95 -5.19 33.30
N ASP A 91 2.63 -6.16 33.91
CA ASP A 91 2.02 -7.41 34.39
C ASP A 91 3.10 -8.36 34.92
N PRO A 92 3.10 -8.61 36.23
CA PRO A 92 3.08 -9.98 36.68
C PRO A 92 1.86 -10.10 37.59
N GLN A 93 0.74 -10.64 37.09
CA GLN A 93 -0.06 -11.71 37.71
C GLN A 93 -1.35 -11.95 36.91
N VAL A 94 -1.35 -12.92 35.98
CA VAL A 94 -2.12 -14.20 36.02
C VAL A 94 -1.48 -15.18 35.04
#